data_AF-A0A4Q2Y9A9-F1
#
_entry.id   AF-A0A4Q2Y9A9-F1
#
_cell.length_a   1.000
_cell.length_b   1.000
_cell.length_c   1.000
_cell.angle_alpha   90.00
_cell.angle_beta   90.00
_cell.angle_gamma   90.00
#
_symmetry.space_group_name_H-M   'P 1'
#
loop_
_entity.id
_entity.type
_entity.pdbx_description
1 polymer ?
#
loop_
_entity_poly.entity_id
_entity_poly.type
_entity_poly.pdbx_seq_one_letter_code
_entity_poly.pdbx_strand_id
1 'polypeptide(L)'
;MLVFQKGRVRRENFSNLLFSVPFWCTMGMVVDFFYRCQAGWFGAEATFAVVVKKVLVDQFLYNPLYAAPMTAWLYDWKNRGYRTEGVGEFFTVGYYRNVVVPTLFATWGVWIPVVAILYSLPSLLQIPLFGLALSLWVIVYTWMSEQRAG
;
A
#
# COMPACT_ATOMS: atom_id res chain seq x y z
N MET A 1 -13.18 -5.96 4.13
CA MET A 1 -14.47 -6.58 3.76
C MET A 1 -14.62 -7.92 4.49
N LEU A 2 -15.45 -7.96 5.54
CA LEU A 2 -16.08 -9.12 6.22
C LEU A 2 -16.29 -8.85 7.72
N VAL A 3 -15.38 -8.12 8.38
CA VAL A 3 -15.42 -7.98 9.85
C VAL A 3 -16.38 -6.88 10.34
N PHE A 4 -16.59 -5.80 9.56
CA PHE A 4 -17.36 -4.62 10.02
C PHE A 4 -18.76 -4.44 9.39
N GLN A 5 -19.22 -5.36 8.55
CA GLN A 5 -20.54 -5.27 7.87
C GLN A 5 -21.54 -6.35 8.30
N LYS A 6 -21.64 -6.67 9.60
CA LYS A 6 -22.70 -7.54 10.19
C LYS A 6 -23.06 -8.77 9.33
N GLY A 7 -22.05 -9.45 8.75
CA GLY A 7 -22.23 -10.69 7.99
C GLY A 7 -23.07 -10.63 6.71
N ARG A 8 -23.44 -9.46 6.16
CA ARG A 8 -24.25 -9.39 4.93
C ARG A 8 -23.37 -9.39 3.68
N VAL A 9 -23.18 -10.57 3.10
CA VAL A 9 -22.49 -10.76 1.80
C VAL A 9 -23.40 -10.28 0.66
N ARG A 10 -23.18 -9.06 0.16
CA ARG A 10 -23.74 -8.62 -1.13
C ARG A 10 -22.85 -9.09 -2.28
N ARG A 11 -23.45 -9.45 -3.43
CA ARG A 11 -22.72 -9.80 -4.67
C ARG A 11 -21.70 -8.73 -5.09
N GLU A 12 -22.01 -7.46 -4.84
CA GLU A 12 -21.12 -6.31 -5.08
C GLU A 12 -19.83 -6.38 -4.24
N ASN A 13 -19.90 -6.87 -3.00
CA ASN A 13 -18.71 -7.07 -2.15
C ASN A 13 -17.81 -8.18 -2.67
N PHE A 14 -18.40 -9.24 -3.25
CA PHE A 14 -17.64 -10.36 -3.79
C PHE A 14 -16.90 -9.96 -5.07
N SER A 15 -17.55 -9.20 -5.95
CA SER A 15 -16.91 -8.62 -7.15
C SER A 15 -15.77 -7.66 -6.77
N ASN A 16 -15.98 -6.82 -5.76
CA ASN A 16 -14.95 -5.93 -5.21
C ASN A 16 -13.74 -6.69 -4.62
N LEU A 17 -13.98 -7.81 -3.94
CA LEU A 17 -12.91 -8.67 -3.43
C LEU A 17 -12.16 -9.36 -4.58
N LEU A 18 -12.89 -9.89 -5.57
CA LEU A 18 -12.30 -10.56 -6.72
C LEU A 18 -11.35 -9.63 -7.52
N PHE A 19 -11.63 -8.33 -7.52
CA PHE A 19 -10.79 -7.34 -8.20
C PHE A 19 -9.65 -6.80 -7.32
N SER A 20 -9.91 -6.60 -6.02
CA SER A 20 -8.91 -6.05 -5.10
C SER A 20 -7.83 -7.07 -4.74
N VAL A 21 -8.19 -8.34 -4.56
CA VAL A 21 -7.25 -9.38 -4.12
C VAL A 21 -6.08 -9.57 -5.11
N PRO A 22 -6.32 -9.76 -6.42
CA PRO A 22 -5.23 -9.87 -7.39
C PRO A 22 -4.31 -8.66 -7.39
N PHE A 23 -4.88 -7.45 -7.32
CA PHE A 23 -4.10 -6.21 -7.26
C PHE A 23 -3.18 -6.17 -6.03
N TRP A 24 -3.72 -6.46 -4.84
CA TRP A 24 -2.93 -6.48 -3.61
C TRP A 24 -1.88 -7.60 -3.63
N CYS A 25 -2.18 -8.75 -4.23
CA CYS A 25 -1.20 -9.81 -4.45
C CYS A 25 -0.06 -9.35 -5.39
N THR A 26 -0.38 -8.67 -6.49
CA THR A 26 0.62 -8.10 -7.40
C THR A 26 1.46 -7.04 -6.70
N MET A 27 0.83 -6.14 -5.93
CA MET A 27 1.55 -5.15 -5.12
C MET A 27 2.49 -5.81 -4.12
N GLY A 28 2.04 -6.85 -3.41
CA GLY A 28 2.88 -7.62 -2.49
C GLY A 28 4.08 -8.27 -3.18
N MET A 29 3.88 -8.80 -4.40
CA MET A 29 4.98 -9.36 -5.21
C MET A 29 5.99 -8.29 -5.65
N VAL A 30 5.51 -7.09 -6.02
CA VAL A 30 6.40 -5.97 -6.35
C VAL A 30 7.21 -5.54 -5.13
N VAL A 31 6.60 -5.51 -3.94
CA VAL A 31 7.33 -5.20 -2.69
C VAL A 31 8.34 -6.29 -2.34
N ASP A 32 8.01 -7.57 -2.48
CA ASP A 32 8.98 -8.68 -2.28
C ASP A 32 10.18 -8.52 -3.21
N PHE A 33 9.92 -8.27 -4.50
CA PHE A 33 10.97 -8.00 -5.47
C PHE A 33 11.82 -6.79 -5.07
N PHE A 34 11.18 -5.71 -4.63
CA PHE A 34 11.86 -4.50 -4.19
C PHE A 34 12.75 -4.73 -2.95
N TYR A 35 12.28 -5.50 -1.96
CA TYR A 35 13.07 -5.89 -0.79
C TYR A 35 14.30 -6.71 -1.19
N ARG A 36 14.17 -7.62 -2.15
CA ARG A 36 15.30 -8.38 -2.72
C ARG A 36 16.28 -7.48 -3.46
N CYS A 37 15.79 -6.54 -4.27
CA CYS A 37 16.63 -5.54 -4.94
C CYS A 37 17.40 -4.68 -3.93
N GLN A 38 16.74 -4.21 -2.88
CA GLN A 38 17.38 -3.44 -1.82
C GLN A 38 18.40 -4.25 -1.01
N ALA A 39 18.17 -5.55 -0.81
CA ALA A 39 19.18 -6.44 -0.23
C ALA A 39 20.41 -6.57 -1.13
N GLY A 40 20.23 -6.58 -2.45
CA GLY A 40 21.32 -6.53 -3.43
C GLY A 40 22.05 -5.18 -3.49
N TRP A 41 21.32 -4.06 -3.42
CA TRP A 41 21.88 -2.70 -3.53
C TRP A 41 22.56 -2.19 -2.26
N PHE A 42 22.00 -2.49 -1.08
CA PHE A 42 22.47 -1.95 0.20
C PHE A 42 23.06 -3.01 1.13
N GLY A 43 22.98 -4.29 0.77
CA GLY A 43 23.43 -5.41 1.59
C GLY A 43 22.27 -6.09 2.34
N ALA A 44 22.47 -7.38 2.65
CA ALA A 44 21.53 -8.18 3.41
C ALA A 44 21.62 -7.93 4.93
N GLU A 45 22.68 -7.28 5.40
CA GLU A 45 22.90 -7.01 6.82
C GLU A 45 21.94 -5.96 7.36
N ALA A 46 21.43 -6.19 8.57
CA ALA A 46 20.54 -5.29 9.29
C ALA A 46 21.30 -4.22 10.09
N THR A 47 22.39 -3.67 9.53
CA THR A 47 23.10 -2.55 10.16
C THR A 47 22.23 -1.30 10.12
N PHE A 48 22.26 -0.46 11.16
CA PHE A 48 21.47 0.78 11.24
C PHE A 48 21.56 1.64 9.97
N ALA A 49 22.77 1.82 9.40
CA ALA A 49 22.96 2.58 8.17
C ALA A 49 22.28 1.95 6.94
N VAL A 50 22.24 0.62 6.85
CA VAL A 50 21.56 -0.12 5.78
C VAL A 50 20.05 0.00 5.94
N VAL A 51 19.54 -0.18 7.16
CA VAL A 51 18.12 -0.02 7.50
C VAL A 51 17.62 1.38 7.14
N VAL A 52 18.33 2.43 7.58
CA VAL A 52 17.95 3.82 7.28
C VAL A 52 17.91 4.07 5.77
N LYS A 53 18.91 3.61 5.01
CA LYS A 53 18.90 3.76 3.53
C LYS A 53 17.71 3.06 2.89
N LYS A 54 17.40 1.83 3.33
CA LYS A 54 16.24 1.07 2.83
C LYS A 54 14.92 1.76 3.15
N VAL A 55 14.74 2.23 4.38
CA VAL A 55 13.56 3.01 4.80
C VAL A 55 13.42 4.29 3.99
N LEU A 56 14.51 5.03 3.78
CA LEU A 56 14.45 6.27 3.01
C LEU A 56 14.04 6.01 1.56
N VAL A 57 14.65 5.02 0.92
CA VAL A 57 14.33 4.66 -0.46
C VAL A 57 12.91 4.11 -0.58
N ASP A 58 12.46 3.33 0.39
CA ASP A 58 11.09 2.80 0.41
C ASP A 58 10.05 3.91 0.60
N GLN A 59 10.23 4.76 1.61
CA GLN A 59 9.22 5.74 2.00
C GLN A 59 9.23 7.02 1.16
N PHE A 60 10.37 7.41 0.59
CA PHE A 60 10.50 8.65 -0.19
C PHE A 60 10.67 8.44 -1.70
N LEU A 61 10.96 7.21 -2.17
CA LEU A 61 10.96 6.91 -3.60
C LEU A 61 9.82 5.95 -3.94
N TYR A 62 9.86 4.71 -3.44
CA TYR A 62 8.91 3.67 -3.86
C TYR A 62 7.46 4.03 -3.50
N ASN A 63 7.22 4.48 -2.27
CA ASN A 63 5.89 4.80 -1.79
C ASN A 63 5.26 5.98 -2.58
N PRO A 64 5.89 7.17 -2.71
CA PRO A 64 5.30 8.29 -3.43
C PRO A 64 5.26 8.13 -4.95
N LEU A 65 6.19 7.39 -5.55
CA LEU A 65 6.25 7.22 -7.01
C LEU A 65 5.40 6.06 -7.51
N TYR A 66 5.20 5.02 -6.69
CA TYR A 66 4.52 3.79 -7.12
C TYR A 66 3.37 3.40 -6.19
N ALA A 67 3.63 3.12 -4.91
CA ALA A 67 2.62 2.50 -4.04
C ALA A 67 1.39 3.40 -3.81
N ALA A 68 1.61 4.67 -3.46
CA ALA A 68 0.55 5.64 -3.22
C ALA A 68 -0.27 6.01 -4.48
N PRO A 69 0.33 6.31 -5.65
CA PRO A 69 -0.45 6.58 -6.86
C PRO A 69 -1.21 5.35 -7.35
N MET A 70 -0.61 4.14 -7.31
CA MET A 70 -1.29 2.90 -7.72
C MET A 70 -2.47 2.57 -6.81
N THR A 71 -2.32 2.73 -5.49
CA THR A 71 -3.42 2.51 -4.55
C THR A 71 -4.51 3.56 -4.70
N ALA A 72 -4.17 4.85 -4.76
CA ALA A 72 -5.15 5.92 -4.98
C ALA A 72 -5.92 5.70 -6.29
N TRP A 73 -5.22 5.32 -7.36
CA TRP A 73 -5.84 5.01 -8.65
C TRP A 73 -6.83 3.84 -8.55
N LEU A 74 -6.45 2.72 -7.94
CA LEU A 74 -7.34 1.56 -7.79
C LEU A 74 -8.61 1.92 -7.01
N TYR A 75 -8.47 2.67 -5.91
CA TYR A 75 -9.61 3.05 -5.08
C TYR A 75 -10.55 4.03 -5.81
N ASP A 76 -10.02 5.01 -6.53
CA ASP A 76 -10.88 5.94 -7.28
C ASP A 76 -11.54 5.25 -8.47
N TRP A 77 -10.81 4.38 -9.18
CA TRP A 77 -11.39 3.57 -10.27
C TRP A 77 -12.50 2.65 -9.76
N LYS A 78 -12.33 2.07 -8.56
CA LYS A 78 -13.38 1.31 -7.87
C LYS A 78 -14.57 2.19 -7.51
N ASN A 79 -14.35 3.37 -6.94
CA ASN A 79 -15.43 4.30 -6.56
C ASN A 79 -16.25 4.79 -7.76
N ARG A 80 -15.63 4.89 -8.95
CA ARG A 80 -16.30 5.20 -10.22
C ARG A 80 -17.02 4.00 -10.86
N GLY A 81 -17.08 2.85 -10.19
CA GLY A 81 -17.75 1.65 -10.70
C GLY A 81 -17.01 0.98 -11.86
N TYR A 82 -15.67 1.03 -11.85
CA TYR A 82 -14.79 0.46 -12.88
C TYR A 82 -14.86 1.16 -14.25
N ARG A 83 -15.46 2.36 -14.35
CA ARG A 83 -15.50 3.13 -15.58
C ARG A 83 -14.12 3.72 -15.90
N THR A 84 -13.67 3.57 -17.15
CA THR A 84 -12.37 4.08 -17.65
C THR A 84 -12.43 5.53 -18.16
N GLU A 85 -13.61 6.15 -18.07
CA GLU A 85 -13.80 7.56 -18.39
C GLU A 85 -13.04 8.45 -17.38
N GLY A 86 -12.15 9.31 -17.87
CA GLY A 86 -11.38 10.23 -17.03
C GLY A 86 -10.09 9.65 -16.42
N VAL A 87 -9.59 8.51 -16.89
CA VAL A 87 -8.34 7.91 -16.38
C VAL A 87 -7.12 8.86 -16.51
N GLY A 88 -7.15 9.80 -17.45
CA GLY A 88 -6.13 10.85 -17.59
C GLY A 88 -6.10 11.84 -16.41
N GLU A 89 -7.20 12.02 -15.67
CA GLU A 89 -7.25 12.90 -14.50
C GLU A 89 -6.34 12.38 -13.37
N PHE A 90 -6.16 11.06 -13.27
CA PHE A 90 -5.30 10.39 -12.28
C PHE A 90 -3.82 10.74 -12.43
N PHE A 91 -3.38 11.05 -13.64
CA PHE A 91 -1.99 11.43 -13.93
C PHE A 91 -1.76 12.95 -13.82
N THR A 92 -2.77 13.71 -13.37
CA THR A 92 -2.66 15.16 -13.25
C THR A 92 -1.96 15.53 -11.93
N VAL A 93 -1.08 16.53 -11.97
CA VAL A 93 -0.39 17.07 -10.77
C VAL A 93 -1.38 17.50 -9.68
N GLY A 94 -2.55 18.01 -10.06
CA GLY A 94 -3.63 18.35 -9.15
C GLY A 94 -4.19 17.15 -8.38
N TYR A 95 -4.40 16.01 -9.04
CA TYR A 95 -4.84 14.78 -8.38
C TYR A 95 -3.78 14.26 -7.41
N TYR A 96 -2.51 14.24 -7.85
CA TYR A 96 -1.40 13.83 -7.00
C TYR A 96 -1.32 14.69 -5.73
N ARG A 97 -1.38 16.02 -5.86
CA ARG A 97 -1.28 16.93 -4.71
C ARG A 97 -2.49 16.87 -3.78
N ASN A 98 -3.70 16.71 -4.31
CA ASN A 98 -4.92 16.79 -3.50
C ASN A 98 -5.33 15.45 -2.88
N VAL A 99 -4.95 14.33 -3.50
CA VAL A 99 -5.37 12.99 -3.07
C VAL A 99 -4.19 12.15 -2.59
N VAL A 100 -3.11 12.10 -3.37
CA VAL A 100 -1.96 11.23 -3.08
C VAL A 100 -1.11 11.79 -1.93
N VAL A 101 -0.81 13.09 -1.92
CA VAL A 101 0.03 13.73 -0.88
C VAL A 101 -0.57 13.64 0.53
N PRO A 102 -1.84 13.99 0.79
CA PRO A 102 -2.41 13.87 2.13
C PRO A 102 -2.46 12.41 2.60
N THR A 103 -2.73 11.48 1.67
CA THR A 103 -2.75 10.04 1.95
C THR A 103 -1.34 9.52 2.27
N LEU A 104 -0.31 10.01 1.57
CA LEU A 104 1.10 9.71 1.86
C LEU A 104 1.50 10.15 3.25
N PHE A 105 1.16 11.38 3.66
CA PHE A 105 1.48 11.87 5.01
C PHE A 105 0.84 11.00 6.11
N ALA A 106 -0.42 10.60 5.94
CA ALA A 106 -1.08 9.68 6.86
C ALA A 106 -0.41 8.29 6.86
N THR A 107 0.01 7.82 5.67
CA THR A 107 0.68 6.52 5.48
C THR A 107 2.06 6.51 6.12
N TRP A 108 2.83 7.59 6.00
CA TRP A 108 4.17 7.70 6.58
C TRP A 108 4.18 7.54 8.10
N GLY A 109 3.18 8.09 8.80
CA GLY A 109 3.08 7.95 10.26
C GLY A 109 3.00 6.48 10.73
N VAL A 110 2.45 5.59 9.90
CA VAL A 110 2.31 4.17 10.22
C VAL A 110 3.41 3.33 9.59
N TRP A 111 3.75 3.61 8.32
CA TRP A 111 4.66 2.76 7.57
C TRP A 111 6.13 3.02 7.90
N ILE A 112 6.57 4.26 8.17
CA ILE A 112 7.95 4.54 8.57
C ILE A 112 8.40 3.66 9.75
N PRO A 113 7.68 3.61 10.90
CA PRO A 113 8.08 2.75 12.01
C PRO A 113 7.95 1.26 11.67
N VAL A 114 6.92 0.86 10.93
CA VAL A 114 6.72 -0.54 10.51
C VAL A 114 7.88 -1.02 9.62
N VAL A 115 8.24 -0.29 8.57
CA VAL A 115 9.33 -0.68 7.67
C VAL A 115 10.69 -0.62 8.36
N ALA A 116 10.90 0.31 9.29
CA ALA A 116 12.12 0.35 10.08
C ALA A 116 12.31 -0.95 10.90
N ILE A 117 11.24 -1.46 11.52
CA ILE A 117 11.25 -2.74 12.23
C ILE A 117 11.46 -3.89 11.23
N LEU A 118 10.74 -3.89 10.10
CA LEU A 118 10.86 -4.94 9.08
C LEU A 118 12.29 -5.05 8.55
N TYR A 119 12.92 -3.95 8.16
CA TYR A 119 14.30 -3.98 7.64
C TYR A 119 15.35 -4.33 8.70
N SER A 120 15.01 -4.18 9.99
CA SER A 120 15.87 -4.62 11.10
C SER A 120 15.82 -6.13 11.33
N LEU A 121 14.86 -6.83 10.71
CA LEU A 121 14.69 -8.27 10.85
C LEU A 121 15.45 -9.05 9.77
N PRO A 122 15.77 -10.34 10.03
CA PRO A 122 16.32 -11.24 9.02
C PRO A 122 15.47 -11.27 7.75
N SER A 123 16.12 -11.28 6.58
CA SER A 123 15.45 -11.25 5.27
C SER A 123 14.36 -12.31 5.10
N LEU A 124 14.53 -13.49 5.70
CA LEU A 124 13.55 -14.57 5.68
C LEU A 124 12.21 -14.22 6.37
N LEU A 125 12.24 -13.33 7.37
CA LEU A 125 11.07 -12.93 8.17
C LEU A 125 10.41 -11.64 7.65
N GLN A 126 11.08 -10.90 6.77
CA GLN A 126 10.58 -9.63 6.24
C GLN A 126 9.27 -9.81 5.47
N ILE A 127 9.18 -10.83 4.61
CA ILE A 127 8.00 -11.06 3.76
C ILE A 127 6.78 -11.54 4.56
N PRO A 128 6.88 -12.55 5.46
CA PRO A 128 5.76 -12.95 6.30
C PRO A 128 5.21 -11.79 7.15
N LEU A 129 6.09 -11.01 7.78
CA LEU A 129 5.68 -9.90 8.64
C LEU A 129 5.15 -8.71 7.86
N PHE A 130 5.71 -8.43 6.67
CA PHE A 130 5.14 -7.45 5.76
C PHE A 130 3.72 -7.84 5.33
N GLY A 131 3.48 -9.11 4.99
CA GLY A 131 2.14 -9.59 4.63
C GLY A 131 1.12 -9.40 5.75
N LEU A 132 1.51 -9.64 7.01
CA LEU A 132 0.66 -9.39 8.18
C LEU A 132 0.41 -7.88 8.38
N ALA A 133 1.46 -7.06 8.32
CA ALA A 133 1.36 -5.61 8.43
C ALA A 133 0.47 -5.02 7.34
N LEU A 134 0.61 -5.49 6.09
CA LEU A 134 -0.22 -5.10 4.96
C LEU A 134 -1.68 -5.51 5.17
N SER A 135 -1.93 -6.72 5.68
CA SER A 135 -3.29 -7.18 5.98
C SER A 135 -3.98 -6.30 7.03
N LEU A 136 -3.26 -5.94 8.10
CA LEU A 136 -3.75 -5.01 9.12
C LEU A 136 -3.96 -3.60 8.55
N TRP A 137 -3.03 -3.14 7.71
CA TRP A 137 -3.13 -1.85 7.03
C TRP A 137 -4.37 -1.77 6.14
N VAL A 138 -4.66 -2.81 5.35
CA VAL A 138 -5.87 -2.86 4.51
C VAL A 138 -7.13 -2.73 5.35
N ILE A 139 -7.17 -3.29 6.57
CA ILE A 139 -8.30 -3.14 7.49
C ILE A 139 -8.44 -1.68 7.95
N VAL A 140 -7.34 -1.08 8.42
CA VAL A 140 -7.32 0.32 8.88
C VAL A 140 -7.67 1.29 7.75
N TYR A 141 -7.08 1.09 6.57
CA TYR A 141 -7.33 1.90 5.39
C TYR A 141 -8.79 1.82 4.94
N THR A 142 -9.37 0.61 4.97
CA THR A 142 -10.80 0.44 4.68
C THR A 142 -11.67 1.22 5.67
N TRP A 143 -11.35 1.16 6.96
CA TRP A 143 -12.08 1.90 7.99
C TRP A 143 -11.99 3.44 7.80
N MET A 144 -10.81 3.96 7.49
CA MET A 144 -10.62 5.39 7.17
C MET A 144 -11.39 5.82 5.93
N SER A 145 -11.44 4.96 4.91
CA SER A 145 -12.21 5.19 3.68
C SER A 145 -13.71 5.25 3.95
N GLU A 146 -14.24 4.38 4.82
CA GLU A 146 -15.67 4.37 5.17
C GLU A 146 -16.06 5.63 5.96
N GLN A 147 -15.20 6.11 6.86
CA GLN A 147 -15.44 7.35 7.62
C GLN A 147 -15.46 8.61 6.76
N ARG A 148 -14.77 8.62 5.61
CA ARG A 148 -14.80 9.75 4.68
C ARG A 148 -16.06 9.79 3.79
N ALA A 149 -16.82 8.70 3.73
CA ALA A 149 -17.99 8.56 2.87
C ALA A 149 -19.34 8.74 3.61
N GLY A 150 -19.31 8.94 4.94
CA GLY A 150 -20.47 9.27 5.77
C GLY A 150 -20.36 10.67 6.34
#